data_AF-A0A075T629-F1
#
_entry.id   AF-A0A075T629-F1
#
_cell.length_a   1.000
_cell.length_b   1.000
_cell.length_c   1.000
_cell.angle_alpha   90.00
_cell.angle_beta   90.00
_cell.angle_gamma   90.00
#
_symmetry.space_group_name_H-M   'P 1'
#
loop_
_entity.id
_entity.type
_entity.pdbx_description
1 polymer ?
#
loop_
_entity_poly.entity_id
_entity_poly.type
_entity_poly.pdbx_seq_one_letter_code
_entity_poly.pdbx_strand_id
1 'polypeptide(L)'
;MNRPIPPFKENAMTKFLDELNTIFFLVGLTDLWISEVKFSKRFIKIYKKINYFMDFLCLFFVVFLIGSYFTQKDLTEKLANDRLMFSIILPGNLVFYYICIYYKEEIRNLLYHLTVVLKEQHNDTRLEREMIRKIRVFSITLNSIAFVVDTSYGFGALYEVVTKGENFNTIVPAWPDVHDNSSLAGAMRVFFYFCWLNPIATRVLTTFSLLLTEMVAVCYQFRNLQSYFYSLDDIFSDDTLSQKEKEIKYEDRFKIGIRMHIMTLWCKKLHQHVNKEILAIEMVLFFAMLMSELTTLLGGERNASQLCMMFLISVSTCISLGFFMWNGGDITIEASKISEAMYSSGWQNCRGNSSVRMRKLVTFAIKQAQDPVVYKTVGVVDLSHTSYVTLVKMPYSAVSVLY
;
A
#
# COMPACT_ATOMS: atom_id res chain seq x y z
N MET A 1 1.15 -15.50 19.69
CA MET A 1 1.20 -16.99 19.76
C MET A 1 2.29 -17.43 18.78
N ASN A 2 3.53 -17.61 19.24
CA ASN A 2 4.66 -17.93 18.36
C ASN A 2 4.69 -19.41 18.02
N ARG A 3 4.01 -19.82 16.95
CA ARG A 3 4.27 -21.14 16.35
C ARG A 3 5.59 -21.04 15.57
N PRO A 4 6.55 -21.97 15.75
CA PRO A 4 7.75 -22.01 14.93
C PRO A 4 7.33 -22.22 13.47
N ILE A 5 7.77 -21.32 12.60
CA ILE A 5 7.44 -21.36 11.18
C ILE A 5 8.27 -22.48 10.55
N PRO A 6 7.65 -23.44 9.84
CA PRO A 6 8.36 -24.57 9.28
C PRO A 6 9.35 -24.11 8.19
N PRO A 7 10.45 -24.88 7.98
CA PRO A 7 11.41 -24.59 6.92
C PRO A 7 10.70 -24.55 5.56
N PHE A 8 11.01 -23.55 4.74
CA PHE A 8 10.37 -23.33 3.44
C PHE A 8 11.37 -23.30 2.30
N LYS A 9 10.90 -23.66 1.09
CA LYS A 9 11.69 -23.59 -0.13
C LYS A 9 11.74 -22.16 -0.66
N GLU A 10 12.94 -21.62 -0.85
CA GLU A 10 13.12 -20.29 -1.42
C GLU A 10 12.55 -20.21 -2.85
N ASN A 11 11.80 -19.15 -3.11
CA ASN A 11 11.36 -18.72 -4.44
C ASN A 11 11.74 -17.25 -4.69
N ALA A 12 11.50 -16.74 -5.90
CA ALA A 12 11.90 -15.40 -6.27
C ALA A 12 11.23 -14.33 -5.39
N MET A 13 9.96 -14.53 -5.01
CA MET A 13 9.26 -13.61 -4.14
C MET A 13 9.82 -13.61 -2.71
N THR A 14 10.17 -14.76 -2.14
CA THR A 14 10.77 -14.83 -0.79
C THR A 14 12.12 -14.12 -0.74
N LYS A 15 12.94 -14.24 -1.78
CA LYS A 15 14.21 -13.50 -1.90
C LYS A 15 13.98 -11.99 -1.99
N PHE A 16 12.98 -11.59 -2.78
CA PHE A 16 12.60 -10.19 -2.89
C PHE A 16 12.05 -9.63 -1.56
N LEU A 17 11.29 -10.43 -0.79
CA LEU A 17 10.85 -10.05 0.55
C LEU A 17 12.00 -9.97 1.55
N ASP A 18 13.03 -10.80 1.43
CA ASP A 18 14.24 -10.66 2.26
C ASP A 18 14.96 -9.32 2.01
N GLU A 19 15.03 -8.88 0.74
CA GLU A 19 15.54 -7.56 0.35
C GLU A 19 14.67 -6.44 0.96
N LEU A 20 13.35 -6.53 0.78
CA LEU A 20 12.40 -5.54 1.33
C LEU A 20 12.41 -5.50 2.85
N ASN A 21 12.55 -6.65 3.53
CA ASN A 21 12.61 -6.72 4.99
C ASN A 21 13.83 -5.96 5.55
N THR A 22 14.92 -5.93 4.79
CA THR A 22 16.11 -5.13 5.16
C THR A 22 15.78 -3.64 5.10
N ILE A 23 15.03 -3.19 4.09
CA ILE A 23 14.57 -1.80 3.97
C ILE A 23 13.57 -1.48 5.08
N PHE A 24 12.58 -2.34 5.32
CA PHE A 24 11.58 -2.17 6.38
C PHE A 24 12.23 -2.03 7.75
N PHE A 25 13.24 -2.86 8.04
CA PHE A 25 14.03 -2.76 9.26
C PHE A 25 14.71 -1.40 9.41
N LEU A 26 15.31 -0.86 8.34
CA LEU A 26 16.01 0.43 8.32
C LEU A 26 15.09 1.66 8.39
N VAL A 27 13.77 1.46 8.31
CA VAL A 27 12.76 2.53 8.46
C VAL A 27 11.98 2.40 9.78
N GLY A 28 12.18 1.31 10.52
CA GLY A 28 11.59 1.07 11.84
C GLY A 28 10.52 -0.01 11.89
N LEU A 29 10.08 -0.52 10.74
CA LEU A 29 9.15 -1.65 10.64
C LEU A 29 9.92 -2.98 10.77
N THR A 30 10.21 -3.35 12.01
CA THR A 30 10.96 -4.57 12.33
C THR A 30 10.08 -5.82 12.29
N ASP A 31 10.70 -6.99 12.02
CA ASP A 31 10.10 -8.34 12.03
C ASP A 31 8.77 -8.52 11.27
N LEU A 32 8.60 -7.80 10.15
CA LEU A 32 7.46 -8.00 9.23
C LEU A 32 7.57 -9.28 8.40
N TRP A 33 8.79 -9.77 8.20
CA TRP A 33 9.05 -10.99 7.45
C TRP A 33 9.67 -12.08 8.33
N ILE A 34 9.62 -13.32 7.82
CA ILE A 34 9.98 -14.52 8.57
C ILE A 34 11.49 -14.67 8.73
N SER A 35 12.24 -14.33 7.69
CA SER A 35 13.69 -14.33 7.72
C SER A 35 14.21 -13.22 8.62
N GLU A 36 15.15 -13.55 9.49
CA GLU A 36 15.87 -12.53 10.25
C GLU A 36 16.71 -11.66 9.32
N VAL A 37 16.81 -10.38 9.65
CA VAL A 37 17.61 -9.43 8.87
C VAL A 37 19.09 -9.76 9.04
N LYS A 38 19.84 -9.72 7.93
CA LYS A 38 21.27 -10.09 7.86
C LYS A 38 22.21 -9.00 8.41
N PHE A 39 21.90 -8.45 9.59
CA PHE A 39 22.75 -7.47 10.27
C PHE A 39 23.44 -8.07 11.51
N SER A 40 24.54 -7.45 11.94
CA SER A 40 25.19 -7.86 13.18
C SER A 40 24.27 -7.64 14.40
N LYS A 41 24.31 -8.53 15.38
CA LYS A 41 23.50 -8.41 16.62
C LYS A 41 23.73 -7.08 17.34
N ARG A 42 24.95 -6.53 17.27
CA ARG A 42 25.28 -5.21 17.82
C ARG A 42 24.57 -4.09 17.08
N PHE A 43 24.61 -4.11 15.75
CA PHE A 43 23.91 -3.13 14.92
C PHE A 43 22.41 -3.15 15.18
N ILE A 44 21.79 -4.35 15.21
CA ILE A 44 20.36 -4.49 15.49
C ILE A 44 19.99 -3.87 16.85
N LYS A 45 20.80 -4.11 17.90
CA LYS A 45 20.55 -3.56 19.23
C LYS A 45 20.67 -2.04 19.29
N ILE A 46 21.65 -1.46 18.59
CA ILE A 46 21.85 -0.01 18.51
C ILE A 46 20.72 0.62 17.69
N TYR A 47 20.42 0.07 16.53
CA TYR A 47 19.41 0.59 15.62
C TYR A 47 18.01 0.55 16.25
N LYS A 48 17.67 -0.49 17.03
CA LYS A 48 16.42 -0.51 17.81
C LYS A 48 16.28 0.69 18.76
N LYS A 49 17.37 1.11 19.42
CA LYS A 49 17.37 2.32 20.26
C LYS A 49 17.19 3.59 19.44
N ILE A 50 17.86 3.66 18.29
CA ILE A 50 17.70 4.79 17.35
C ILE A 50 16.25 4.87 16.87
N ASN A 51 15.61 3.75 16.54
CA ASN A 51 14.22 3.76 16.10
C ASN A 51 13.26 4.28 17.17
N TYR A 52 13.44 3.89 18.43
CA TYR A 52 12.66 4.47 19.55
C TYR A 52 12.86 5.98 19.67
N PHE A 53 14.09 6.47 19.50
CA PHE A 53 14.37 7.89 19.49
C PHE A 53 13.68 8.60 18.30
N MET A 54 13.69 7.99 17.12
CA MET A 54 12.99 8.52 15.94
C MET A 54 11.46 8.49 16.10
N ASP A 55 10.89 7.49 16.78
CA ASP A 55 9.46 7.46 17.13
C ASP A 55 9.10 8.61 18.07
N PHE A 56 9.91 8.82 19.11
CA PHE A 56 9.75 9.96 20.02
C PHE A 56 9.86 11.29 19.29
N LEU A 57 10.84 11.44 18.39
CA LEU A 57 11.03 12.66 17.61
C LEU A 57 9.83 12.96 16.70
N CYS A 58 9.25 11.95 16.06
CA CYS A 58 8.03 12.11 15.24
C CYS A 58 6.83 12.55 16.07
N LEU A 59 6.59 11.91 17.22
CA LEU A 59 5.50 12.29 18.13
C LEU A 59 5.68 13.71 18.66
N PHE A 60 6.90 14.04 19.09
CA PHE A 60 7.26 15.38 19.52
C PHE A 60 6.99 16.40 18.41
N PHE A 61 7.42 16.12 17.18
CA PHE A 61 7.22 16.99 16.04
C PHE A 61 5.73 17.23 15.76
N VAL A 62 4.90 16.19 15.76
CA VAL A 62 3.44 16.33 15.56
C VAL A 62 2.79 17.18 16.66
N VAL A 63 3.14 16.96 17.92
CA VAL A 63 2.64 17.79 19.04
C VAL A 63 3.08 19.23 18.86
N PHE A 64 4.30 19.45 18.40
CA PHE A 64 4.86 20.77 18.17
C PHE A 64 4.21 21.50 16.99
N LEU A 65 3.76 20.77 15.97
CA LEU A 65 2.94 21.32 14.89
C LEU A 65 1.57 21.75 15.40
N ILE A 66 0.90 20.94 16.20
CA ILE A 66 -0.39 21.31 16.82
C ILE A 66 -0.19 22.53 17.74
N GLY A 67 0.93 22.60 18.45
CA GLY A 67 1.31 23.75 19.27
C GLY A 67 1.40 25.07 18.51
N SER A 68 1.64 25.04 17.19
CA SER A 68 1.74 26.24 16.34
C SER A 68 0.43 27.02 16.25
N TYR A 69 -0.73 26.42 16.51
CA TYR A 69 -2.01 27.15 16.60
C TYR A 69 -2.07 28.12 17.78
N PHE A 70 -1.30 27.86 18.84
CA PHE A 70 -1.29 28.69 20.05
C PHE A 70 -0.20 29.76 20.00
N THR A 71 0.90 29.50 19.31
CA THR A 71 2.07 30.39 19.27
C THR A 71 2.11 31.28 18.03
N GLN A 72 1.73 30.75 16.85
CA GLN A 72 1.82 31.46 15.57
C GLN A 72 0.48 32.11 15.22
N LYS A 73 0.34 33.41 15.46
CA LYS A 73 -0.90 34.17 15.22
C LYS A 73 -0.88 34.99 13.94
N ASP A 74 0.30 35.50 13.58
CA ASP A 74 0.48 36.38 12.42
C ASP A 74 1.07 35.57 11.26
N LEU A 75 0.19 34.87 10.52
CA LEU A 75 0.58 34.07 9.36
C LEU A 75 -0.03 34.64 8.08
N THR A 76 0.72 34.55 7.00
CA THR A 76 0.16 34.75 5.65
C THR A 76 -0.86 33.65 5.35
N GLU A 77 -1.81 33.93 4.45
CA GLU A 77 -2.86 32.96 4.08
C GLU A 77 -2.27 31.62 3.59
N LYS A 78 -1.19 31.68 2.78
CA LYS A 78 -0.41 30.51 2.35
C LYS A 78 0.09 29.69 3.54
N LEU A 79 0.81 30.31 4.48
CA LEU A 79 1.39 29.62 5.63
C LEU A 79 0.32 29.11 6.61
N ALA A 80 -0.81 29.81 6.73
CA ALA A 80 -1.94 29.37 7.52
C ALA A 80 -2.59 28.10 6.93
N ASN A 81 -2.75 28.05 5.61
CA ASN A 81 -3.25 26.87 4.89
C ASN A 81 -2.26 25.69 4.96
N ASP A 82 -0.97 25.94 4.75
CA ASP A 82 0.07 24.91 4.87
C ASP A 82 0.12 24.35 6.30
N ARG A 83 0.04 25.21 7.32
CA ARG A 83 -0.06 24.78 8.73
C ARG A 83 -1.26 23.87 8.95
N LEU A 84 -2.44 24.25 8.45
CA LEU A 84 -3.66 23.45 8.58
C LEU A 84 -3.49 22.08 7.93
N MET A 85 -2.99 22.06 6.70
CA MET A 85 -2.77 20.84 5.95
C MET A 85 -1.80 19.90 6.68
N PHE A 86 -0.60 20.38 7.04
CA PHE A 86 0.41 19.55 7.70
C PHE A 86 -0.02 19.09 9.11
N SER A 87 -0.82 19.88 9.82
CA SER A 87 -1.34 19.51 11.15
C SER A 87 -2.39 18.40 11.11
N ILE A 88 -2.98 18.12 9.95
CA ILE A 88 -3.92 17.00 9.75
C ILE A 88 -3.19 15.80 9.11
N ILE A 89 -2.43 16.06 8.04
CA ILE A 89 -1.80 15.01 7.23
C ILE A 89 -0.74 14.26 8.03
N LEU A 90 0.18 14.95 8.70
CA LEU A 90 1.31 14.30 9.37
C LEU A 90 0.87 13.38 10.53
N PRO A 91 -0.05 13.78 11.43
CA PRO A 91 -0.61 12.85 12.41
C PRO A 91 -1.36 11.68 11.75
N GLY A 92 -2.19 11.92 10.72
CA GLY A 92 -2.90 10.86 10.00
C GLY A 92 -1.95 9.83 9.38
N ASN A 93 -0.89 10.32 8.76
CA ASN A 93 0.20 9.52 8.19
C ASN A 93 0.96 8.70 9.25
N LEU A 94 1.19 9.28 10.44
CA LEU A 94 1.86 8.59 11.53
C LEU A 94 0.98 7.45 12.09
N VAL A 95 -0.35 7.62 12.08
CA VAL A 95 -1.29 6.57 12.46
C VAL A 95 -1.14 5.33 11.56
N PHE A 96 -0.85 5.49 10.26
CA PHE A 96 -0.58 4.35 9.37
C PHE A 96 0.54 3.44 9.88
N TYR A 97 1.67 4.06 10.23
CA TYR A 97 2.84 3.35 10.75
C TYR A 97 2.49 2.58 12.03
N TYR A 98 1.75 3.20 12.96
CA TYR A 98 1.35 2.53 14.19
C TYR A 98 0.32 1.41 13.98
N ILE A 99 -0.58 1.54 13.00
CA ILE A 99 -1.49 0.45 12.61
C ILE A 99 -0.68 -0.75 12.09
N CYS A 100 0.33 -0.53 11.24
CA CYS A 100 1.21 -1.60 10.76
C CYS A 100 2.00 -2.26 11.89
N ILE A 101 2.47 -1.50 12.89
CA ILE A 101 3.10 -2.07 14.08
C ILE A 101 2.10 -2.92 14.88
N TYR A 102 0.87 -2.43 15.05
CA TYR A 102 -0.17 -3.11 15.81
C TYR A 102 -0.55 -4.46 15.18
N TYR A 103 -0.75 -4.51 13.86
CA TYR A 103 -1.11 -5.72 13.11
C TYR A 103 0.09 -6.51 12.56
N LYS A 104 1.31 -6.22 13.01
CA LYS A 104 2.56 -6.80 12.50
C LYS A 104 2.54 -8.33 12.36
N GLU A 105 2.04 -9.05 13.37
CA GLU A 105 1.99 -10.52 13.32
C GLU A 105 0.98 -11.04 12.28
N GLU A 106 -0.13 -10.32 12.08
CA GLU A 106 -1.11 -10.66 11.06
C GLU A 106 -0.58 -10.37 9.65
N ILE A 107 0.13 -9.25 9.46
CA ILE A 107 0.85 -8.92 8.23
C ILE A 107 1.88 -10.00 7.91
N ARG A 108 2.70 -10.39 8.89
CA ARG A 108 3.69 -11.45 8.74
C ARG A 108 3.03 -12.77 8.33
N ASN A 109 1.91 -13.11 8.95
CA ASN A 109 1.14 -14.31 8.63
C ASN A 109 0.53 -14.26 7.22
N LEU A 110 0.03 -13.10 6.80
CA LEU A 110 -0.49 -12.85 5.46
C LEU A 110 0.60 -13.05 4.41
N LEU A 111 1.75 -12.40 4.57
CA LEU A 111 2.89 -12.50 3.66
C LEU A 111 3.38 -13.95 3.56
N TYR A 112 3.44 -14.68 4.67
CA TYR A 112 3.83 -16.09 4.67
C TYR A 112 2.89 -16.94 3.82
N HIS A 113 1.57 -16.80 4.01
CA HIS A 113 0.61 -17.61 3.28
C HIS A 113 0.62 -17.30 1.78
N LEU A 114 0.74 -16.02 1.42
CA LEU A 114 0.78 -15.57 0.03
C LEU A 114 2.05 -16.02 -0.71
N THR A 115 3.19 -16.03 -0.04
CA THR A 115 4.49 -16.22 -0.72
C THR A 115 5.14 -17.58 -0.49
N VAL A 116 4.70 -18.33 0.52
CA VAL A 116 5.20 -19.68 0.81
C VAL A 116 4.09 -20.70 0.62
N VAL A 117 3.07 -20.69 1.48
CA VAL A 117 2.07 -21.77 1.58
C VAL A 117 1.33 -21.98 0.26
N LEU A 118 0.83 -20.89 -0.33
CA LEU A 118 0.08 -20.96 -1.59
C LEU A 118 0.98 -21.29 -2.79
N LYS A 119 2.22 -20.82 -2.77
CA LYS A 119 3.19 -21.04 -3.86
C LYS A 119 3.79 -22.43 -3.88
N GLU A 120 3.83 -23.11 -2.73
CA GLU A 120 4.28 -24.51 -2.65
C GLU A 120 3.35 -25.44 -3.46
N GLN A 121 2.05 -25.14 -3.52
CA GLN A 121 1.07 -25.95 -4.24
C GLN A 121 1.14 -25.74 -5.76
N HIS A 122 1.22 -24.48 -6.20
CA HIS A 122 1.40 -24.10 -7.60
C HIS A 122 2.00 -22.70 -7.69
N ASN A 123 3.01 -22.53 -8.55
CA ASN A 123 3.65 -21.24 -8.78
C ASN A 123 4.09 -21.14 -10.25
N ASP A 124 3.34 -20.37 -11.03
CA ASP A 124 3.78 -19.97 -12.36
C ASP A 124 4.93 -18.95 -12.25
N THR A 125 6.13 -19.38 -12.63
CA THR A 125 7.35 -18.57 -12.57
C THR A 125 7.31 -17.31 -13.45
N ARG A 126 6.48 -17.29 -14.50
CA ARG A 126 6.28 -16.09 -15.33
C ARG A 126 5.43 -15.08 -14.56
N LEU A 127 4.31 -15.52 -13.98
CA LEU A 127 3.45 -14.67 -13.16
C LEU A 127 4.18 -14.13 -11.93
N GLU A 128 5.02 -14.94 -11.29
CA GLU A 128 5.84 -14.49 -10.16
C GLU A 128 6.81 -13.37 -10.55
N ARG A 129 7.47 -13.47 -11.71
CA ARG A 129 8.37 -12.41 -12.21
C ARG A 129 7.62 -11.14 -12.57
N GLU A 130 6.44 -11.26 -13.19
CA GLU A 130 5.56 -10.12 -13.47
C GLU A 130 5.11 -9.42 -12.18
N MET A 131 4.73 -10.19 -11.16
CA MET A 131 4.33 -9.69 -9.85
C MET A 131 5.45 -8.84 -9.22
N ILE A 132 6.66 -9.39 -9.13
CA ILE A 132 7.83 -8.69 -8.57
C ILE A 132 8.14 -7.42 -9.38
N ARG A 133 8.06 -7.49 -10.72
CA ARG A 133 8.25 -6.32 -11.57
C ARG A 133 7.21 -5.25 -11.29
N LYS A 134 5.92 -5.60 -11.18
CA LYS A 134 4.83 -4.65 -10.87
C LYS A 134 5.06 -4.00 -9.50
N ILE A 135 5.41 -4.79 -8.48
CA ILE A 135 5.72 -4.27 -7.13
C ILE A 135 6.90 -3.30 -7.17
N ARG A 136 8.00 -3.65 -7.86
CA ARG A 136 9.18 -2.78 -7.98
C ARG A 136 8.85 -1.47 -8.68
N VAL A 137 8.19 -1.54 -9.84
CA VAL A 137 7.82 -0.33 -10.60
C VAL A 137 6.95 0.57 -9.75
N PHE A 138 5.89 0.04 -9.14
CA PHE A 138 4.99 0.86 -8.33
C PHE A 138 5.67 1.44 -7.10
N SER A 139 6.49 0.66 -6.39
CA SER A 139 7.23 1.15 -5.22
C SER A 139 8.21 2.25 -5.64
N ILE A 140 8.98 2.06 -6.71
CA ILE A 140 9.90 3.08 -7.23
C ILE A 140 9.13 4.33 -7.62
N THR A 141 8.03 4.21 -8.38
CA THR A 141 7.23 5.35 -8.82
C THR A 141 6.67 6.13 -7.64
N LEU A 142 6.05 5.46 -6.67
CA LEU A 142 5.48 6.10 -5.48
C LEU A 142 6.55 6.84 -4.66
N ASN A 143 7.67 6.16 -4.38
CA ASN A 143 8.77 6.76 -3.61
C ASN A 143 9.42 7.93 -4.37
N SER A 144 9.58 7.83 -5.70
CA SER A 144 10.17 8.87 -6.52
C SER A 144 9.30 10.12 -6.57
N ILE A 145 8.00 9.95 -6.77
CA ILE A 145 7.04 11.07 -6.82
C ILE A 145 7.00 11.78 -5.47
N ALA A 146 6.89 11.03 -4.37
CA ALA A 146 6.89 11.62 -3.04
C ALA A 146 8.20 12.36 -2.73
N PHE A 147 9.34 11.77 -3.08
CA PHE A 147 10.64 12.43 -2.92
C PHE A 147 10.71 13.76 -3.70
N VAL A 148 10.20 13.80 -4.93
CA VAL A 148 10.13 15.04 -5.73
C VAL A 148 9.26 16.10 -5.05
N VAL A 149 8.09 15.71 -4.52
CA VAL A 149 7.20 16.63 -3.79
C VAL A 149 7.86 17.16 -2.52
N ASP A 150 8.39 16.29 -1.67
CA ASP A 150 8.99 16.67 -0.38
C ASP A 150 10.25 17.55 -0.56
N THR A 151 11.04 17.30 -1.62
CA THR A 151 12.20 18.13 -1.95
C THR A 151 11.81 19.46 -2.58
N SER A 152 10.71 19.51 -3.33
CA SER A 152 10.18 20.74 -3.93
C SER A 152 9.76 21.77 -2.87
N TYR A 153 9.22 21.34 -1.73
CA TYR A 153 9.00 22.23 -0.58
C TYR A 153 10.29 22.89 -0.07
N GLY A 154 11.38 22.10 0.03
CA GLY A 154 12.69 22.60 0.42
C GLY A 154 13.27 23.60 -0.60
N PHE A 155 13.21 23.28 -1.89
CA PHE A 155 13.65 24.18 -2.94
C PHE A 155 12.83 25.46 -3.01
N GLY A 156 11.50 25.38 -2.83
CA GLY A 156 10.61 26.54 -2.79
C GLY A 156 10.96 27.50 -1.66
N ALA A 157 11.19 26.97 -0.46
CA ALA A 157 11.60 27.80 0.69
C ALA A 157 13.01 28.40 0.50
N LEU A 158 13.96 27.65 -0.07
CA LEU A 158 15.29 28.19 -0.42
C LEU A 158 15.19 29.31 -1.46
N TYR A 159 14.31 29.18 -2.45
CA TYR A 159 14.09 30.21 -3.46
C TYR A 159 13.55 31.51 -2.85
N GLU A 160 12.59 31.42 -1.92
CA GLU A 160 12.06 32.59 -1.20
C GLU A 160 13.14 33.28 -0.35
N VAL A 161 14.02 32.50 0.30
CA VAL A 161 15.18 33.05 1.04
C VAL A 161 16.12 33.83 0.12
N VAL A 162 16.49 33.26 -1.03
CA VAL A 162 17.46 33.87 -1.95
C VAL A 162 16.89 35.09 -2.68
N THR A 163 15.62 35.05 -3.07
CA THR A 163 15.01 36.09 -3.92
C THR A 163 14.36 37.23 -3.14
N LYS A 164 13.71 36.92 -2.02
CA LYS A 164 12.96 37.90 -1.21
C LYS A 164 13.65 38.25 0.10
N GLY A 165 14.70 37.52 0.48
CA GLY A 165 15.34 37.68 1.80
C GLY A 165 14.44 37.20 2.95
N GLU A 166 13.45 36.36 2.67
CA GLU A 166 12.56 35.78 3.67
C GLU A 166 13.23 34.64 4.45
N ASN A 167 12.63 34.20 5.55
CA ASN A 167 13.11 33.06 6.32
C ASN A 167 12.79 31.73 5.64
N PHE A 168 13.63 30.71 5.86
CA PHE A 168 13.42 29.35 5.34
C PHE A 168 12.23 28.67 6.05
N ASN A 169 11.01 28.92 5.57
CA ASN A 169 9.78 28.39 6.16
C ASN A 169 9.15 27.33 5.26
N THR A 170 9.38 26.05 5.58
CA THR A 170 8.76 24.91 4.88
C THR A 170 7.52 24.39 5.62
N ILE A 171 7.60 24.34 6.94
CA ILE A 171 6.51 23.97 7.83
C ILE A 171 6.46 25.00 8.97
N VAL A 172 5.30 25.19 9.57
CA VAL A 172 5.06 26.11 10.69
C VAL A 172 5.00 25.34 12.02
N PRO A 173 6.14 25.13 12.72
CA PRO A 173 6.16 24.56 14.07
C PRO A 173 5.74 25.60 15.13
N ALA A 174 5.58 25.17 16.39
CA ALA A 174 5.29 26.09 17.49
C ALA A 174 6.39 27.14 17.71
N TRP A 175 7.64 26.78 17.43
CA TRP A 175 8.80 27.68 17.42
C TRP A 175 9.84 27.13 16.44
N PRO A 176 10.66 27.94 15.77
CA PRO A 176 10.77 29.39 15.84
C PRO A 176 9.60 30.13 15.19
N ASP A 177 9.39 31.37 15.64
CA ASP A 177 8.42 32.28 15.04
C ASP A 177 8.76 32.55 13.57
N VAL A 178 7.76 32.66 12.69
CA VAL A 178 7.98 32.84 11.24
C VAL A 178 8.84 34.07 10.92
N HIS A 179 8.78 35.11 11.76
CA HIS A 179 9.53 36.35 11.58
C HIS A 179 10.85 36.41 12.38
N ASP A 180 11.19 35.37 13.14
CA ASP A 180 12.44 35.31 13.90
C ASP A 180 13.65 35.11 12.97
N ASN A 181 14.47 36.16 12.83
CA ASN A 181 15.65 36.18 11.97
C ASN A 181 16.93 35.72 12.69
N SER A 182 16.84 35.19 13.91
CA SER A 182 18.01 34.70 14.64
C SER A 182 18.65 33.49 13.93
N SER A 183 19.96 33.34 14.05
CA SER A 183 20.69 32.20 13.48
C SER A 183 20.23 30.85 14.05
N LEU A 184 19.83 30.84 15.33
CA LEU A 184 19.27 29.67 16.00
C LEU A 184 17.90 29.30 15.42
N ALA A 185 17.03 30.28 15.15
CA ALA A 185 15.76 30.04 14.46
C ALA A 185 15.99 29.44 13.07
N GLY A 186 16.92 29.99 12.29
CA GLY A 186 17.30 29.44 10.99
C GLY A 186 17.74 27.97 11.07
N ALA A 187 18.64 27.63 11.99
CA ALA A 187 19.12 26.26 12.19
C ALA A 187 17.98 25.30 12.56
N MET A 188 17.03 25.75 13.39
CA MET A 188 15.91 24.94 13.85
C MET A 188 14.87 24.68 12.76
N ARG A 189 14.62 25.64 11.86
CA ARG A 189 13.76 25.41 10.69
C ARG A 189 14.33 24.33 9.76
N VAL A 190 15.65 24.37 9.53
CA VAL A 190 16.34 23.33 8.74
C VAL A 190 16.27 21.97 9.46
N PHE A 191 16.48 21.94 10.77
CA PHE A 191 16.34 20.71 11.55
C PHE A 191 14.93 20.11 11.44
N PHE A 192 13.87 20.91 11.56
CA PHE A 192 12.49 20.44 11.44
C PHE A 192 12.16 19.95 10.04
N TYR A 193 12.69 20.59 8.99
CA TYR A 193 12.58 20.08 7.63
C TYR A 193 13.17 18.67 7.48
N PHE A 194 14.37 18.43 8.03
CA PHE A 194 14.96 17.08 8.02
C PHE A 194 14.23 16.08 8.93
N CYS A 195 13.60 16.53 10.03
CA CYS A 195 12.73 15.68 10.86
C CYS A 195 11.46 15.26 10.13
N TRP A 196 10.93 16.09 9.24
CA TRP A 196 9.83 15.70 8.38
C TRP A 196 10.30 14.75 7.27
N LEU A 197 11.31 15.16 6.50
CA LEU A 197 11.80 14.42 5.32
C LEU A 197 12.32 13.02 5.66
N ASN A 198 13.07 12.88 6.76
CA ASN A 198 13.74 11.63 7.06
C ASN A 198 12.82 10.65 7.83
N PRO A 199 12.50 10.82 9.13
CA PRO A 199 11.76 9.79 9.85
C PRO A 199 10.25 9.74 9.55
N ILE A 200 9.57 10.83 9.17
CA ILE A 200 8.12 10.79 8.90
C ILE A 200 7.86 10.30 7.47
N ALA A 201 8.40 10.97 6.46
CA ALA A 201 8.11 10.64 5.07
C ALA A 201 8.55 9.20 4.73
N THR A 202 9.74 8.77 5.15
CA THR A 202 10.21 7.40 4.86
C THR A 202 9.30 6.32 5.45
N ARG A 203 8.76 6.53 6.66
CA ARG A 203 7.83 5.58 7.32
C ARG A 203 6.50 5.47 6.57
N VAL A 204 5.97 6.59 6.10
CA VAL A 204 4.73 6.62 5.31
C VAL A 204 4.94 5.89 3.99
N LEU A 205 6.00 6.23 3.26
CA LEU A 205 6.30 5.63 1.96
C LEU A 205 6.55 4.14 2.04
N THR A 206 7.20 3.70 3.11
CA THR A 206 7.42 2.28 3.37
C THR A 206 6.11 1.56 3.69
N THR A 207 5.24 2.17 4.50
CA THR A 207 3.91 1.63 4.82
C THR A 207 3.06 1.49 3.55
N PHE A 208 3.07 2.49 2.67
CA PHE A 208 2.35 2.42 1.40
C PHE A 208 2.95 1.37 0.45
N SER A 209 4.28 1.25 0.41
CA SER A 209 4.95 0.22 -0.39
C SER A 209 4.61 -1.19 0.10
N LEU A 210 4.49 -1.39 1.42
CA LEU A 210 4.04 -2.64 2.03
C LEU A 210 2.59 -2.95 1.65
N LEU A 211 1.67 -2.01 1.88
CA LEU A 211 0.25 -2.14 1.51
C LEU A 211 0.09 -2.53 0.04
N LEU A 212 0.82 -1.85 -0.84
CA LEU A 212 0.78 -2.11 -2.28
C LEU A 212 1.37 -3.47 -2.64
N THR A 213 2.45 -3.88 -1.97
CA THR A 213 3.06 -5.20 -2.13
C THR A 213 2.05 -6.30 -1.80
N GLU A 214 1.31 -6.15 -0.70
CA GLU A 214 0.27 -7.10 -0.28
C GLU A 214 -0.89 -7.16 -1.28
N MET A 215 -1.39 -6.00 -1.74
CA MET A 215 -2.46 -5.94 -2.74
C MET A 215 -2.06 -6.61 -4.06
N VAL A 216 -0.86 -6.30 -4.57
CA VAL A 216 -0.35 -6.91 -5.80
C VAL A 216 -0.14 -8.41 -5.62
N ALA A 217 0.36 -8.86 -4.47
CA ALA A 217 0.51 -10.28 -4.19
C ALA A 217 -0.83 -11.03 -4.16
N VAL A 218 -1.88 -10.46 -3.56
CA VAL A 218 -3.24 -11.02 -3.60
C VAL A 218 -3.77 -11.10 -5.03
N CYS A 219 -3.59 -10.03 -5.83
CA CYS A 219 -4.02 -9.98 -7.23
C CYS A 219 -3.37 -11.10 -8.06
N TYR A 220 -2.04 -11.21 -7.99
CA TYR A 220 -1.31 -12.23 -8.74
C TYR A 220 -1.58 -13.63 -8.24
N GLN A 221 -1.94 -13.80 -6.97
CA GLN A 221 -2.35 -15.09 -6.46
C GLN A 221 -3.67 -15.57 -7.09
N PHE A 222 -4.62 -14.66 -7.37
CA PHE A 222 -5.80 -15.03 -8.16
C PHE A 222 -5.44 -15.41 -9.60
N ARG A 223 -4.51 -14.69 -10.26
CA ARG A 223 -3.99 -15.07 -11.59
C ARG A 223 -3.30 -16.44 -11.58
N ASN A 224 -2.49 -16.71 -10.55
CA ASN A 224 -1.80 -17.99 -10.38
C ASN A 224 -2.80 -19.14 -10.16
N LEU A 225 -3.90 -18.87 -9.44
CA LEU A 225 -4.98 -19.84 -9.27
C LEU A 225 -5.75 -20.10 -10.58
N GLN A 226 -5.97 -19.08 -11.41
CA GLN A 226 -6.53 -19.29 -12.75
C GLN A 226 -5.61 -20.21 -13.58
N SER A 227 -4.30 -19.91 -13.60
CA SER A 227 -3.29 -20.75 -14.28
C SER A 227 -3.31 -22.20 -13.80
N TYR A 228 -3.42 -22.40 -12.47
CA TYR A 228 -3.58 -23.73 -11.88
C TYR A 228 -4.79 -24.48 -12.46
N PHE A 229 -5.97 -23.86 -12.47
CA PHE A 229 -7.18 -24.51 -12.97
C PHE A 229 -7.11 -24.84 -14.46
N TYR A 230 -6.54 -23.95 -15.28
CA TYR A 230 -6.30 -24.26 -16.70
C TYR A 230 -5.34 -25.44 -16.89
N SER A 231 -4.29 -25.53 -16.07
CA SER A 231 -3.32 -26.64 -16.15
C SER A 231 -3.89 -28.01 -15.76
N LEU A 232 -5.11 -28.08 -15.20
CA LEU A 232 -5.73 -29.35 -14.86
C LEU A 232 -6.18 -30.14 -16.09
N ASP A 233 -6.46 -29.48 -17.22
CA ASP A 233 -6.86 -30.16 -18.45
C ASP A 233 -5.71 -31.01 -19.02
N ASP A 234 -4.47 -30.59 -18.80
CA ASP A 234 -3.25 -31.32 -19.22
C ASP A 234 -3.17 -32.74 -18.63
N ILE A 235 -3.86 -33.01 -17.51
CA ILE A 235 -3.96 -34.35 -16.91
C ILE A 235 -4.59 -35.35 -17.89
N PHE A 236 -5.53 -34.90 -18.71
CA PHE A 236 -6.23 -35.77 -19.67
C PHE A 236 -5.40 -36.07 -20.92
N SER A 237 -4.40 -35.23 -21.21
CA SER A 237 -3.44 -35.41 -22.31
C SER A 237 -2.29 -36.38 -21.98
N ASP A 238 -2.19 -36.86 -20.74
CA ASP A 238 -1.11 -37.76 -20.30
C ASP A 238 -1.36 -39.21 -20.76
N ASP A 239 -0.74 -39.64 -21.85
CA ASP A 239 -0.93 -40.99 -22.42
C ASP A 239 -0.40 -42.13 -21.53
N THR A 240 0.34 -41.82 -20.47
CA THR A 240 0.89 -42.84 -19.55
C THR A 240 -0.13 -43.34 -18.53
N LEU A 241 -1.22 -42.59 -18.31
CA LEU A 241 -2.22 -42.89 -17.29
C LEU A 241 -3.49 -43.49 -17.90
N SER A 242 -4.07 -44.48 -17.22
CA SER A 242 -5.41 -44.96 -17.56
C SER A 242 -6.46 -43.87 -17.30
N GLN A 243 -7.60 -43.94 -17.99
CA GLN A 243 -8.71 -43.00 -17.79
C GLN A 243 -9.15 -42.90 -16.32
N LYS A 244 -9.16 -44.03 -15.60
CA LYS A 244 -9.55 -44.07 -14.18
C LYS A 244 -8.54 -43.33 -13.30
N GLU A 245 -7.24 -43.46 -13.58
CA GLU A 245 -6.19 -42.76 -12.86
C GLU A 245 -6.21 -41.26 -13.17
N LYS A 246 -6.42 -40.88 -14.43
CA LYS A 246 -6.62 -39.47 -14.84
C LYS A 246 -7.75 -38.81 -14.06
N GLU A 247 -8.89 -39.47 -13.95
CA GLU A 247 -10.06 -38.97 -13.24
C GLU A 247 -9.83 -38.84 -11.73
N ILE A 248 -9.17 -39.80 -11.09
CA ILE A 248 -8.82 -39.73 -9.66
C ILE A 248 -7.85 -38.57 -9.42
N LYS A 249 -6.78 -38.49 -10.23
CA LYS A 249 -5.77 -37.43 -10.16
C LYS A 249 -6.41 -36.05 -10.38
N TYR A 250 -7.32 -35.92 -11.35
CA TYR A 250 -8.06 -34.70 -11.61
C TYR A 250 -8.96 -34.32 -10.42
N GLU A 251 -9.74 -35.25 -9.87
CA GLU A 251 -10.61 -35.00 -8.73
C GLU A 251 -9.82 -34.51 -7.50
N ASP A 252 -8.67 -35.12 -7.20
CA ASP A 252 -7.83 -34.72 -6.08
C ASP A 252 -7.14 -33.36 -6.32
N ARG A 253 -6.65 -33.11 -7.52
CA ARG A 253 -6.06 -31.82 -7.89
C ARG A 253 -7.09 -30.70 -7.90
N PHE A 254 -8.33 -30.96 -8.33
CA PHE A 254 -9.41 -29.98 -8.28
C PHE A 254 -9.75 -29.60 -6.82
N LYS A 255 -9.80 -30.58 -5.91
CA LYS A 255 -9.98 -30.33 -4.47
C LYS A 255 -8.85 -29.47 -3.89
N ILE A 256 -7.60 -29.67 -4.31
CA ILE A 256 -6.47 -28.80 -3.93
C ILE A 256 -6.71 -27.37 -4.44
N GLY A 257 -7.15 -27.20 -5.68
CA GLY A 257 -7.51 -25.88 -6.23
C GLY A 257 -8.59 -25.16 -5.44
N ILE A 258 -9.62 -25.87 -4.99
CA ILE A 258 -10.66 -25.32 -4.09
C ILE A 258 -10.04 -24.85 -2.76
N ARG A 259 -9.16 -25.66 -2.16
CA ARG A 259 -8.47 -25.28 -0.91
C ARG A 259 -7.59 -24.04 -1.11
N MET A 260 -6.89 -23.95 -2.24
CA MET A 260 -6.12 -22.75 -2.61
C MET A 260 -7.04 -21.54 -2.79
N HIS A 261 -8.19 -21.69 -3.44
CA HIS A 261 -9.18 -20.62 -3.58
C HIS A 261 -9.67 -20.09 -2.22
N ILE A 262 -10.04 -20.99 -1.31
CA ILE A 262 -10.46 -20.65 0.06
C ILE A 262 -9.35 -19.90 0.80
N MET A 263 -8.12 -20.38 0.69
CA MET A 263 -6.97 -19.75 1.33
C MET A 263 -6.66 -18.37 0.73
N THR A 264 -6.77 -18.18 -0.59
CA THR A 264 -6.63 -16.87 -1.24
C THR A 264 -7.72 -15.90 -0.78
N LEU A 265 -8.97 -16.35 -0.66
CA LEU A 265 -10.06 -15.55 -0.11
C LEU A 265 -9.81 -15.16 1.35
N TRP A 266 -9.23 -16.07 2.14
CA TRP A 266 -8.81 -15.79 3.51
C TRP A 266 -7.69 -14.74 3.55
N CYS A 267 -6.65 -14.85 2.71
CA CYS A 267 -5.58 -13.85 2.60
C CYS A 267 -6.16 -12.47 2.24
N LYS A 268 -7.09 -12.41 1.27
CA LYS A 268 -7.79 -11.17 0.90
C LYS A 268 -8.54 -10.58 2.09
N LYS A 269 -9.29 -11.40 2.85
CA LYS A 269 -10.05 -10.95 4.03
C LYS A 269 -9.13 -10.44 5.13
N LEU A 270 -8.02 -11.12 5.38
CA LEU A 270 -7.02 -10.71 6.37
C LEU A 270 -6.36 -9.39 5.96
N HIS A 271 -5.95 -9.26 4.70
CA HIS A 271 -5.43 -8.00 4.16
C HIS A 271 -6.42 -6.84 4.35
N GLN A 272 -7.70 -7.05 4.02
CA GLN A 272 -8.72 -6.02 4.23
C GLN A 272 -8.92 -5.70 5.71
N HIS A 273 -8.87 -6.70 6.59
CA HIS A 273 -9.03 -6.49 8.03
C HIS A 273 -7.93 -5.59 8.60
N VAL A 274 -6.68 -5.82 8.21
CA VAL A 274 -5.51 -5.09 8.69
C VAL A 274 -5.43 -3.67 8.12
N ASN A 275 -5.84 -3.48 6.85
CA ASN A 275 -5.57 -2.25 6.11
C ASN A 275 -6.81 -1.36 5.86
N LYS A 276 -8.02 -1.76 6.28
CA LYS A 276 -9.24 -0.97 6.04
C LYS A 276 -9.19 0.42 6.70
N GLU A 277 -8.59 0.56 7.88
CA GLU A 277 -8.44 1.84 8.57
C GLU A 277 -7.43 2.75 7.84
N ILE A 278 -6.31 2.18 7.38
CA ILE A 278 -5.29 2.89 6.60
C ILE A 278 -5.94 3.45 5.32
N LEU A 279 -6.64 2.60 4.57
CA LEU A 279 -7.33 3.02 3.35
C LEU A 279 -8.42 4.08 3.61
N ALA A 280 -9.12 4.00 4.75
CA ALA A 280 -10.16 4.96 5.10
C ALA A 280 -9.59 6.34 5.42
N ILE A 281 -8.56 6.37 6.27
CA ILE A 281 -7.86 7.61 6.62
C ILE A 281 -7.22 8.21 5.36
N GLU A 282 -6.61 7.40 4.49
CA GLU A 282 -6.03 7.87 3.22
C GLU A 282 -7.08 8.54 2.32
N MET A 283 -8.28 7.96 2.18
CA MET A 283 -9.36 8.59 1.41
C MET A 283 -9.79 9.94 1.99
N VAL A 284 -9.84 10.06 3.32
CA VAL A 284 -10.18 11.32 4.01
C VAL A 284 -9.07 12.36 3.82
N LEU A 285 -7.81 11.97 3.99
CA LEU A 285 -6.65 12.85 3.80
C LEU A 285 -6.57 13.33 2.34
N PHE A 286 -6.76 12.42 1.37
CA PHE A 286 -6.84 12.75 -0.05
C PHE A 286 -7.90 13.82 -0.34
N PHE A 287 -9.13 13.62 0.17
CA PHE A 287 -10.22 14.55 -0.05
C PHE A 287 -9.94 15.91 0.60
N ALA A 288 -9.47 15.93 1.85
CA ALA A 288 -9.12 17.16 2.55
C ALA A 288 -8.00 17.93 1.85
N MET A 289 -6.97 17.23 1.36
CA MET A 289 -5.83 17.82 0.68
C MET A 289 -6.24 18.48 -0.65
N LEU A 290 -6.96 17.76 -1.52
CA LEU A 290 -7.42 18.32 -2.79
C LEU A 290 -8.39 19.48 -2.60
N MET A 291 -9.28 19.41 -1.60
CA MET A 291 -10.16 20.54 -1.25
C MET A 291 -9.35 21.77 -0.87
N SER A 292 -8.37 21.62 0.03
CA SER A 292 -7.51 22.72 0.49
C SER A 292 -6.71 23.36 -0.64
N GLU A 293 -6.16 22.54 -1.55
CA GLU A 293 -5.40 23.00 -2.71
C GLU A 293 -6.28 23.78 -3.69
N LEU A 294 -7.47 23.26 -4.01
CA LEU A 294 -8.41 23.91 -4.91
C LEU A 294 -8.94 25.24 -4.33
N THR A 295 -9.21 25.29 -3.02
CA THR A 295 -9.58 26.55 -2.36
C THR A 295 -8.46 27.58 -2.42
N THR A 296 -7.22 27.14 -2.17
CA THR A 296 -6.05 28.03 -2.26
C THR A 296 -5.83 28.54 -3.69
N LEU A 297 -6.10 27.72 -4.71
CA LEU A 297 -6.03 28.10 -6.12
C LEU A 297 -7.06 29.19 -6.51
N LEU A 298 -8.23 29.17 -5.88
CA LEU A 298 -9.31 30.12 -6.15
C LEU A 298 -9.16 31.43 -5.35
N GLY A 299 -8.69 31.36 -4.10
CA GLY A 299 -8.55 32.52 -3.22
C GLY A 299 -7.21 33.26 -3.33
N GLY A 300 -6.14 32.60 -3.76
CA GLY A 300 -4.77 33.13 -3.66
C GLY A 300 -4.26 33.92 -4.87
N GLU A 301 -3.24 34.75 -4.64
CA GLU A 301 -2.42 35.35 -5.71
C GLU A 301 -1.72 34.26 -6.53
N ARG A 302 -1.72 34.40 -7.85
CA ARG A 302 -1.25 33.36 -8.77
C ARG A 302 0.20 33.62 -9.17
N ASN A 303 1.15 33.03 -8.46
CA ASN A 303 2.55 32.95 -8.90
C ASN A 303 2.81 31.63 -9.65
N ALA A 304 3.60 31.66 -10.73
CA ALA A 304 3.96 30.48 -11.53
C ALA A 304 4.61 29.36 -10.69
N SER A 305 5.45 29.72 -9.71
CA SER A 305 6.07 28.76 -8.80
C SER A 305 5.06 28.04 -7.90
N GLN A 306 4.06 28.77 -7.38
CA GLN A 306 3.00 28.21 -6.54
C GLN A 306 2.09 27.29 -7.37
N LEU A 307 1.69 27.72 -8.57
CA LEU A 307 0.88 26.90 -9.48
C LEU A 307 1.58 25.58 -9.85
N CYS A 308 2.90 25.63 -10.07
CA CYS A 308 3.69 24.44 -10.35
C CYS A 308 3.72 23.47 -9.17
N MET A 309 3.95 23.96 -7.94
CA MET A 309 3.92 23.14 -6.74
C MET A 309 2.55 22.50 -6.50
N MET A 310 1.47 23.29 -6.60
CA MET A 310 0.10 22.78 -6.48
C MET A 310 -0.18 21.67 -7.48
N PHE A 311 0.17 21.88 -8.75
CA PHE A 311 -0.01 20.86 -9.78
C PHE A 311 0.74 19.56 -9.47
N LEU A 312 2.00 19.65 -9.04
CA LEU A 312 2.81 18.50 -8.67
C LEU A 312 2.19 17.71 -7.52
N ILE A 313 1.72 18.41 -6.49
CA ILE A 313 1.10 17.79 -5.33
C ILE A 313 -0.24 17.15 -5.69
N SER A 314 -1.13 17.85 -6.39
CA SER A 314 -2.42 17.30 -6.82
C SER A 314 -2.26 16.04 -7.67
N VAL A 315 -1.30 16.05 -8.62
CA VAL A 315 -1.00 14.88 -9.46
C VAL A 315 -0.43 13.73 -8.64
N SER A 316 0.51 14.01 -7.73
CA SER A 316 1.08 13.01 -6.81
C SER A 316 0.01 12.33 -5.96
N THR A 317 -0.87 13.14 -5.36
CA THR A 317 -1.97 12.69 -4.50
C THR A 317 -2.98 11.84 -5.29
N CYS A 318 -3.31 12.24 -6.53
CA CYS A 318 -4.14 11.44 -7.43
C CYS A 318 -3.49 10.10 -7.81
N ILE A 319 -2.20 10.09 -8.18
CA ILE A 319 -1.49 8.86 -8.54
C ILE A 319 -1.42 7.90 -7.34
N SER A 320 -1.16 8.43 -6.14
CA SER A 320 -1.05 7.65 -4.90
C SER A 320 -2.37 6.94 -4.58
N LEU A 321 -3.49 7.66 -4.57
CA LEU A 321 -4.82 7.05 -4.40
C LEU A 321 -5.15 6.09 -5.56
N GLY A 322 -4.79 6.46 -6.78
CA GLY A 322 -4.98 5.65 -7.99
C GLY A 322 -4.38 4.27 -7.86
N PHE A 323 -3.14 4.15 -7.35
CA PHE A 323 -2.53 2.84 -7.12
C PHE A 323 -3.35 1.94 -6.21
N PHE A 324 -3.89 2.43 -5.10
CA PHE A 324 -4.70 1.58 -4.22
C PHE A 324 -6.03 1.18 -4.89
N MET A 325 -6.71 2.13 -5.53
CA MET A 325 -8.02 1.90 -6.14
C MET A 325 -7.93 0.99 -7.38
N TRP A 326 -6.92 1.17 -8.23
CA TRP A 326 -6.70 0.34 -9.41
C TRP A 326 -6.33 -1.09 -9.02
N ASN A 327 -5.44 -1.29 -8.04
CA ASN A 327 -5.12 -2.64 -7.58
C ASN A 327 -6.33 -3.33 -6.91
N GLY A 328 -7.18 -2.60 -6.18
CA GLY A 328 -8.44 -3.15 -5.67
C GLY A 328 -9.39 -3.59 -6.78
N GLY A 329 -9.47 -2.79 -7.86
CA GLY A 329 -10.21 -3.13 -9.08
C GLY A 329 -9.63 -4.35 -9.80
N ASP A 330 -8.31 -4.41 -9.99
CA ASP A 330 -7.60 -5.55 -10.60
C ASP A 330 -7.90 -6.84 -9.83
N ILE A 331 -7.86 -6.81 -8.49
CA ILE A 331 -8.19 -7.98 -7.67
C ILE A 331 -9.62 -8.45 -7.94
N THR A 332 -10.58 -7.53 -8.05
CA THR A 332 -11.99 -7.86 -8.33
C THR A 332 -12.13 -8.53 -9.71
N ILE A 333 -11.44 -8.00 -10.72
CA ILE A 333 -11.44 -8.52 -12.09
C ILE A 333 -10.77 -9.90 -12.16
N GLU A 334 -9.60 -10.06 -11.53
CA GLU A 334 -8.89 -11.34 -11.54
C GLU A 334 -9.59 -12.42 -10.71
N ALA A 335 -10.32 -12.03 -9.65
CA ALA A 335 -11.15 -12.95 -8.91
C ALA A 335 -12.34 -13.46 -9.76
N SER A 336 -13.01 -12.59 -10.54
CA SER A 336 -14.17 -12.99 -11.34
C SER A 336 -13.83 -13.98 -12.47
N LYS A 337 -12.58 -14.01 -12.94
CA LYS A 337 -12.11 -14.96 -13.96
C LYS A 337 -11.91 -16.38 -13.44
N ILE A 338 -11.89 -16.58 -12.12
CA ILE A 338 -11.65 -17.92 -11.54
C ILE A 338 -12.78 -18.87 -11.86
N SER A 339 -14.03 -18.40 -11.88
CA SER A 339 -15.17 -19.26 -12.27
C SER A 339 -15.04 -19.77 -13.70
N GLU A 340 -14.50 -18.94 -14.61
CA GLU A 340 -14.24 -19.34 -15.99
C GLU A 340 -13.08 -20.34 -16.06
N ALA A 341 -11.99 -20.10 -15.33
CA ALA A 341 -10.87 -21.05 -15.25
C ALA A 341 -11.32 -22.41 -14.68
N MET A 342 -12.16 -22.41 -13.64
CA MET A 342 -12.76 -23.64 -13.10
C MET A 342 -13.65 -24.35 -14.12
N TYR A 343 -14.45 -23.60 -14.88
CA TYR A 343 -15.30 -24.16 -15.94
C TYR A 343 -14.48 -24.79 -17.07
N SER A 344 -13.37 -24.16 -17.45
CA SER A 344 -12.48 -24.60 -18.52
C SER A 344 -11.37 -25.54 -18.06
N SER A 345 -11.48 -26.13 -16.87
CA SER A 345 -10.42 -26.96 -16.28
C SER A 345 -10.36 -28.41 -16.79
N GLY A 346 -11.22 -28.81 -17.73
CA GLY A 346 -11.22 -30.17 -18.29
C GLY A 346 -12.17 -31.18 -17.62
N TRP A 347 -13.05 -30.74 -16.72
CA TRP A 347 -14.00 -31.62 -16.01
C TRP A 347 -14.91 -32.45 -16.93
N GLN A 348 -15.17 -31.97 -18.15
CA GLN A 348 -15.96 -32.65 -19.17
C GLN A 348 -15.33 -33.97 -19.64
N ASN A 349 -14.02 -34.14 -19.45
CA ASN A 349 -13.30 -35.36 -19.83
C ASN A 349 -13.55 -36.52 -18.86
N CYS A 350 -14.13 -36.27 -17.68
CA CYS A 350 -14.52 -37.31 -16.72
C CYS A 350 -15.75 -38.12 -17.19
N ARG A 351 -15.70 -39.44 -17.04
CA ARG A 351 -16.73 -40.38 -17.51
C ARG A 351 -17.44 -41.09 -16.33
N GLY A 352 -18.60 -41.67 -16.63
CA GLY A 352 -19.38 -42.48 -15.68
C GLY A 352 -19.64 -41.79 -14.33
N ASN A 353 -19.42 -42.53 -13.24
CA ASN A 353 -19.64 -42.04 -11.87
C ASN A 353 -18.73 -40.86 -11.48
N SER A 354 -17.52 -40.76 -12.04
CA SER A 354 -16.62 -39.65 -11.77
C SER A 354 -17.18 -38.33 -12.30
N SER A 355 -17.77 -38.36 -13.50
CA SER A 355 -18.45 -37.20 -14.11
C SER A 355 -19.53 -36.61 -13.20
N VAL A 356 -20.36 -37.45 -12.58
CA VAL A 356 -21.43 -36.99 -11.69
C VAL A 356 -20.88 -36.28 -10.44
N ARG A 357 -19.81 -36.82 -9.84
CA ARG A 357 -19.16 -36.20 -8.67
C ARG A 357 -18.48 -34.89 -9.05
N MET A 358 -17.72 -34.89 -10.15
CA MET A 358 -17.00 -33.69 -10.60
C MET A 358 -17.93 -32.57 -11.00
N ARG A 359 -19.05 -32.86 -11.69
CA ARG A 359 -20.07 -31.85 -12.00
C ARG A 359 -20.56 -31.14 -10.74
N LYS A 360 -20.94 -31.90 -9.70
CA LYS A 360 -21.38 -31.32 -8.43
C LYS A 360 -20.29 -30.43 -7.83
N LEU A 361 -19.06 -30.93 -7.76
CA LEU A 361 -17.93 -30.22 -7.17
C LEU A 361 -17.61 -28.91 -7.91
N VAL A 362 -17.54 -28.97 -9.24
CA VAL A 362 -17.29 -27.83 -10.13
C VAL A 362 -18.41 -26.81 -10.01
N THR A 363 -19.69 -27.22 -10.04
CA THR A 363 -20.82 -26.30 -9.91
C THR A 363 -20.79 -25.55 -8.58
N PHE A 364 -20.52 -26.23 -7.46
CA PHE A 364 -20.41 -25.55 -6.16
C PHE A 364 -19.19 -24.60 -6.11
N ALA A 365 -18.05 -25.01 -6.66
CA ALA A 365 -16.85 -24.19 -6.70
C ALA A 365 -17.05 -22.92 -7.56
N ILE A 366 -17.67 -23.06 -8.74
CA ILE A 366 -18.02 -21.95 -9.62
C ILE A 366 -18.98 -20.99 -8.93
N LYS A 367 -20.04 -21.51 -8.28
CA LYS A 367 -21.00 -20.68 -7.55
C LYS A 367 -20.30 -19.84 -6.47
N GLN A 368 -19.31 -20.40 -5.77
CA GLN A 368 -18.53 -19.68 -4.78
C GLN A 368 -17.57 -18.66 -5.40
N ALA A 369 -16.99 -18.95 -6.57
CA ALA A 369 -16.09 -18.05 -7.29
C ALA A 369 -16.81 -16.88 -7.98
N GLN A 370 -18.11 -17.02 -8.24
CA GLN A 370 -18.96 -15.95 -8.78
C GLN A 370 -19.34 -14.88 -7.74
N ASP A 371 -19.13 -15.14 -6.45
CA ASP A 371 -19.34 -14.15 -5.39
C ASP A 371 -18.29 -13.03 -5.53
N PRO A 372 -18.69 -11.76 -5.76
CA PRO A 372 -17.77 -10.70 -6.11
C PRO A 372 -16.78 -10.40 -4.97
N VAL A 373 -15.49 -10.55 -5.27
CA VAL A 373 -14.40 -10.29 -4.32
C VAL A 373 -14.01 -8.81 -4.35
N VAL A 374 -14.75 -7.98 -3.63
CA VAL A 374 -14.56 -6.52 -3.63
C VAL A 374 -13.88 -6.05 -2.34
N TYR A 375 -12.89 -5.16 -2.44
CA TYR A 375 -12.35 -4.44 -1.30
C TYR A 375 -13.28 -3.29 -0.93
N LYS A 376 -13.66 -3.22 0.35
CA LYS A 376 -14.54 -2.16 0.87
C LYS A 376 -13.85 -1.38 1.97
N THR A 377 -13.98 -0.06 1.91
CA THR A 377 -13.48 0.88 2.90
C THR A 377 -14.65 1.74 3.42
N VAL A 378 -14.61 2.07 4.72
CA VAL A 378 -15.74 2.70 5.44
C VAL A 378 -17.07 1.91 5.33
N GLY A 379 -17.00 0.62 4.97
CA GLY A 379 -18.16 -0.25 4.77
C GLY A 379 -19.00 0.04 3.52
N VAL A 380 -18.73 1.14 2.79
CA VAL A 380 -19.58 1.62 1.69
C VAL A 380 -18.81 1.85 0.39
N VAL A 381 -17.54 2.24 0.46
CA VAL A 381 -16.76 2.58 -0.74
C VAL A 381 -16.02 1.35 -1.24
N ASP A 382 -16.41 0.90 -2.44
CA ASP A 382 -15.73 -0.17 -3.15
C ASP A 382 -14.44 0.36 -3.80
N LEU A 383 -13.30 -0.29 -3.55
CA LEU A 383 -12.04 0.04 -4.21
C LEU A 383 -12.11 -0.44 -5.66
N SER A 384 -12.39 0.48 -6.56
CA SER A 384 -12.54 0.21 -7.99
C SER A 384 -12.07 1.39 -8.84
N HIS A 385 -11.82 1.11 -10.12
CA HIS A 385 -11.52 2.13 -11.13
C HIS A 385 -12.62 3.21 -11.21
N THR A 386 -13.89 2.81 -11.09
CA THR A 386 -15.03 3.73 -11.11
C THR A 386 -15.05 4.63 -9.88
N SER A 387 -14.86 4.05 -8.69
CA SER A 387 -14.83 4.80 -7.43
C SER A 387 -13.67 5.80 -7.39
N TYR A 388 -12.52 5.47 -7.99
CA TYR A 388 -11.40 6.40 -8.14
C TYR A 388 -11.80 7.66 -8.92
N VAL A 389 -12.42 7.50 -10.09
CA VAL A 389 -12.87 8.64 -10.91
C VAL A 389 -13.88 9.50 -10.16
N THR A 390 -14.79 8.87 -9.41
CA THR A 390 -15.76 9.58 -8.56
C THR A 390 -15.06 10.38 -7.46
N LEU A 391 -14.14 9.77 -6.72
CA LEU A 391 -13.42 10.42 -5.62
C LEU A 391 -12.56 11.59 -6.10
N VAL A 392 -11.92 11.49 -7.27
CA VAL A 392 -11.14 12.59 -7.86
C VAL A 392 -12.03 13.78 -8.27
N LYS A 393 -13.25 13.50 -8.76
CA LYS A 393 -14.20 14.55 -9.18
C LYS A 393 -14.89 15.25 -8.01
N MET A 394 -15.08 14.56 -6.89
CA MET A 394 -15.82 15.08 -5.73
C MET A 394 -15.25 16.40 -5.17
N PRO A 395 -13.93 16.55 -4.94
CA PRO A 395 -13.36 17.83 -4.49
C PRO A 395 -13.64 18.99 -5.45
N TYR A 396 -13.48 18.76 -6.76
CA TYR A 396 -13.79 19.76 -7.77
C TYR A 396 -15.26 20.20 -7.69
N SER A 397 -16.19 19.25 -7.66
CA SER A 397 -17.62 19.57 -7.54
C SER A 397 -17.96 20.30 -6.24
N ALA A 398 -17.36 19.92 -5.12
CA ALA A 398 -17.59 20.59 -3.84
C ALA A 398 -17.07 22.03 -3.86
N VAL A 399 -15.87 22.26 -4.39
CA VAL A 399 -15.31 23.62 -4.51
C VAL A 399 -16.09 24.48 -5.49
N SER A 400 -16.49 23.95 -6.65
CA SER A 400 -17.31 24.69 -7.64
C SER A 400 -18.73 25.05 -7.16
N VAL A 401 -19.19 24.49 -6.04
CA VAL A 401 -20.46 24.89 -5.40
C VAL A 401 -20.23 25.96 -4.33
N LEU A 402 -19.07 25.93 -3.67
CA LEU A 402 -18.71 26.88 -2.60
C LEU A 402 -18.18 28.22 -3.15
N TYR A 403 -17.66 28.23 -4.38
CA TYR A 403 -17.17 29.38 -5.14
C TYR A 403 -17.89 29.47 -6.48
#